data_AF-A0A444Y3W9-F1
#
_entry.id   AF-A0A444Y3W9-F1
#
_cell.length_a   1.000
_cell.length_b   1.000
_cell.length_c   1.000
_cell.angle_alpha   90.00
_cell.angle_beta   90.00
_cell.angle_gamma   90.00
#
_symmetry.space_group_name_H-M   'P 1'
#
loop_
_entity.id
_entity.type
_entity.pdbx_description
1 polymer ?
#
loop_
_entity_poly.entity_id
_entity_poly.type
_entity_poly.pdbx_seq_one_letter_code
_entity_poly.pdbx_strand_id
1 'polypeptide(L)' 'MIATHGNSLRSIIMYLDKLTSQKVISLELSTGILILYIFKEGRFIRRGSPIGPQEVGVYAYTKC' A
#
# COMPACT_ATOMS: atom_id res chain seq x y z
N MET A 1 4.91 9.65 -0.47
CA MET A 1 4.73 8.58 -1.48
C MET A 1 5.96 7.69 -1.45
N ILE A 2 5.81 6.36 -1.43
CA ILE A 2 6.94 5.41 -1.52
C ILE A 2 6.87 4.75 -2.90
N ALA A 3 7.86 5.00 -3.75
CA ALA A 3 7.98 4.39 -5.08
C ALA A 3 9.16 3.41 -5.09
N THR A 4 8.89 2.14 -5.34
CA THR A 4 9.89 1.06 -5.32
C THR A 4 9.48 -0.07 -6.26
N HIS A 5 10.41 -0.95 -6.61
CA HIS A 5 10.14 -2.09 -7.51
C HIS A 5 9.35 -3.19 -6.79
N GLY A 6 8.65 -4.05 -7.56
CA GLY A 6 7.67 -5.01 -7.04
C GLY A 6 8.18 -5.96 -5.94
N ASN A 7 9.45 -6.36 -5.97
CA ASN A 7 10.02 -7.25 -4.94
C ASN A 7 10.28 -6.53 -3.61
N SER A 8 10.72 -5.28 -3.64
CA SER A 8 10.92 -4.46 -2.45
C SER A 8 9.59 -4.02 -1.85
N LEU A 9 8.57 -3.76 -2.69
CA LEU A 9 7.21 -3.46 -2.24
C LEU A 9 6.59 -4.66 -1.49
N ARG A 10 6.80 -5.88 -1.98
CA ARG A 10 6.35 -7.11 -1.31
C ARG A 10 6.91 -7.26 0.09
N SER A 11 8.20 -6.95 0.30
CA SER A 11 8.82 -7.03 1.63
C SER A 11 8.21 -6.04 2.62
N ILE A 12 7.87 -4.84 2.16
CA ILE A 12 7.21 -3.82 3.00
C ILE A 12 5.80 -4.30 3.39
N ILE A 13 5.02 -4.77 2.42
CA ILE A 13 3.67 -5.30 2.67
C ILE A 13 3.71 -6.50 3.62
N MET A 14 4.67 -7.41 3.41
CA MET A 14 4.87 -8.57 4.28
C MET A 14 5.06 -8.16 5.74
N TYR A 15 5.90 -7.14 5.99
CA TYR A 15 6.18 -6.65 7.33
C TYR A 15 4.96 -5.96 7.96
N LEU A 16 4.27 -5.11 7.20
CA LEU A 16 3.12 -4.33 7.68
C LEU A 16 1.91 -5.22 8.00
N ASP A 17 1.56 -6.14 7.10
CA ASP A 17 0.41 -7.03 7.25
C ASP A 17 0.76 -8.35 7.97
N LYS A 18 2.00 -8.49 8.46
CA LYS A 18 2.55 -9.70 9.11
C LYS A 18 2.24 -10.99 8.33
N LEU A 19 2.40 -10.91 7.01
CA LEU A 19 2.10 -12.02 6.12
C LEU A 19 3.22 -13.04 6.11
N THR A 20 2.86 -14.31 5.92
CA THR A 20 3.84 -15.36 5.63
C THR A 20 4.29 -15.27 4.17
N SER A 21 5.48 -15.78 3.86
CA SER A 21 6.05 -15.71 2.51
C SER A 21 5.11 -16.27 1.43
N GLN A 22 4.41 -17.37 1.71
CA GLN A 22 3.42 -17.94 0.78
C GLN A 22 2.24 -17.00 0.54
N LYS A 23 1.77 -16.29 1.56
CA LYS A 23 0.64 -15.37 1.44
C LYS A 23 1.00 -14.09 0.68
N VAL A 24 2.26 -13.67 0.76
CA VAL A 24 2.81 -12.55 -0.04
C VAL A 24 3.01 -12.94 -1.50
N ILE A 25 3.41 -14.18 -1.78
CA ILE A 25 3.55 -14.67 -3.16
C ILE A 25 2.18 -14.73 -3.85
N SER A 26 1.14 -15.11 -3.11
CA SER A 26 -0.24 -15.15 -3.59
C SER A 26 -0.90 -13.77 -3.72
N LEU A 27 -0.25 -12.69 -3.28
CA LEU A 27 -0.75 -11.33 -3.48
C LEU A 27 -0.48 -10.90 -4.92
N GLU A 28 -1.54 -10.82 -5.71
CA GLU A 28 -1.51 -10.24 -7.04
C GLU A 28 -1.41 -8.72 -6.92
N LEU A 29 -0.19 -8.21 -7.01
CA LEU A 29 0.09 -6.77 -7.11
C LEU A 29 -0.05 -6.36 -8.57
N SER A 30 -1.28 -6.13 -9.01
CA SER A 30 -1.51 -5.58 -10.35
C SER A 30 -0.89 -4.18 -10.45
N THR A 31 -0.16 -3.92 -11.52
CA THR A 31 0.43 -2.62 -11.81
C THR A 31 -0.66 -1.55 -11.92
N GLY A 32 -0.42 -0.37 -11.35
CA GLY A 32 -1.38 0.75 -11.36
C GLY A 32 -2.35 0.79 -10.18
N ILE A 33 -2.36 -0.21 -9.30
CA ILE A 33 -3.17 -0.22 -8.07
C ILE A 33 -2.35 0.28 -6.89
N LEU A 34 -2.72 1.45 -6.35
CA LEU A 34 -2.12 2.00 -5.14
C LEU A 34 -2.72 1.33 -3.90
N ILE A 35 -1.83 0.96 -2.96
CA ILE A 35 -2.22 0.40 -1.66
C ILE A 35 -2.03 1.48 -0.59
N LEU A 36 -3.11 1.81 0.10
CA LEU A 36 -3.10 2.81 1.16
C LEU A 36 -2.93 2.17 2.54
N TYR A 37 -1.96 2.67 3.30
CA TYR A 37 -1.77 2.38 4.72
C TYR A 37 -1.98 3.64 5.55
N ILE A 38 -2.75 3.52 6.62
CA ILE A 38 -2.91 4.57 7.64
C ILE A 38 -2.15 4.12 8.88
N PHE A 39 -1.30 4.98 9.41
CA PHE A 39 -0.67 4.77 10.71
C PHE A 39 -1.51 5.44 11.80
N LYS A 40 -2.05 4.65 12.72
CA LYS A 40 -2.85 5.14 13.85
C LYS A 40 -2.56 4.30 15.09
N GLU A 41 -2.36 4.96 16.23
CA GLU A 41 -2.16 4.31 17.54
C GLU A 41 -1.02 3.25 17.51
N GLY A 42 0.10 3.60 16.88
CA GLY A 42 1.26 2.71 16.79
C GLY A 42 1.12 1.52 15.83
N ARG A 43 0.01 1.45 15.07
CA ARG A 43 -0.29 0.35 14.15
C ARG A 43 -0.55 0.86 12.74
N PHE A 44 -0.14 0.07 11.76
CA PHE A 44 -0.48 0.29 10.36
C PHE A 44 -1.77 -0.46 10.03
N ILE A 45 -2.72 0.24 9.41
CA ILE A 45 -4.02 -0.27 9.01
C ILE A 45 -4.12 -0.13 7.49
N ARG A 46 -4.30 -1.24 6.79
CA ARG A 46 -4.51 -1.26 5.34
C ARG A 46 -5.94 -0.78 5.03
N ARG A 47 -6.06 0.31 4.27
CA ARG A 47 -7.35 0.89 3.84
C ARG A 47 -7.92 0.25 2.56
N GLY A 48 -7.13 -0.56 1.87
CA GLY A 48 -7.46 -1.07 0.53
C GLY A 48 -7.01 -0.13 -0.58
N SER A 49 -7.37 -0.44 -1.82
CA SER A 49 -7.17 0.46 -2.95
C SER A 49 -8.45 1.28 -3.16
N PRO A 50 -8.37 2.61 -3.29
CA PRO A 50 -9.53 3.40 -3.70
C PRO A 50 -9.96 2.94 -5.10
N ILE A 51 -11.20 2.45 -5.21
CA ILE A 51 -11.82 2.11 -6.50
C ILE A 51 -12.13 3.44 -7.20
N GLY A 52 -11.19 3.89 -8.03
CA GLY A 52 -11.34 5.10 -8.84
C GLY A 52 -11.23 6.43 -8.07
N PRO A 53 -11.39 7.57 -8.77
CA PRO A 53 -11.02 8.91 -8.29
C PRO A 53 -12.02 9.52 -7.30
N GLN A 54 -12.68 8.71 -6.47
CA GLN A 54 -13.77 9.18 -5.60
C GLN A 54 -13.31 9.91 -4.33
N GLU A 55 -12.01 9.98 -4.05
CA GLU A 55 -11.51 10.86 -2.98
C GLU A 55 -10.39 11.76 -3.53
N VAL A 56 -10.82 12.89 -4.09
CA VAL A 56 -10.00 14.07 -4.35
C VAL A 56 -9.45 14.57 -3.01
N GLY A 57 -8.33 14.01 -2.55
CA GLY A 57 -7.72 14.45 -1.30
C GLY A 57 -6.68 13.52 -0.68
N VAL A 58 -6.58 12.26 -1.09
CA VAL A 58 -5.68 11.29 -0.43
C VAL A 58 -4.25 11.30 -1.02
N TYR A 59 -4.09 11.83 -2.23
CA TYR A 59 -2.77 12.03 -2.82
C TYR A 59 -2.24 13.38 -2.35
N ALA A 60 -1.21 13.33 -1.50
CA ALA A 60 -0.54 14.49 -0.95
C ALA A 60 -0.31 15.58 -2.01
N TYR A 61 -0.91 16.76 -1.83
CA TYR A 61 -0.50 17.98 -2.50
C TYR A 61 0.91 18.31 -2.04
N THR A 62 1.92 17.99 -2.82
CA THR A 62 3.13 18.83 -2.86
C THR A 62 2.75 20.05 -3.69
N LYS A 63 2.33 21.14 -3.02
CA LYS A 63 2.40 22.46 -3.64
C LYS A 63 3.87 22.75 -3.92
N CYS A 64 4.19 22.91 -5.20
CA CYS A 64 5.45 23.50 -5.67
C CYS A 64 5.56 24.95 -5.19
#